data_AF-A0A416TSG6-F1
#
_entry.id   AF-A0A416TSG6-F1
#
_cell.length_a   1.000
_cell.length_b   1.000
_cell.length_c   1.000
_cell.angle_alpha   90.00
_cell.angle_beta   90.00
_cell.angle_gamma   90.00
#
_symmetry.space_group_name_H-M   'P 1'
#
loop_
_entity.id
_entity.type
_entity.pdbx_description
1 polymer ?
#
loop_
_entity_poly.entity_id
_entity_poly.type
_entity_poly.pdbx_seq_one_letter_code
_entity_poly.pdbx_strand_id
1 'polypeptide(L)'
;MSNIQCRSCGAIFDDHLTECPYCGATCIRGSENAFLRYLKKLTRRVADAPAQYAREGQKAWKHVVILVFSTMLVVMLGAAAVFTYSNMEEQARCRQIKETILHEQ
;
A
#
# COMPACT_ATOMS: atom_id res chain seq x y z
N MET A 1 -43.11 16.66 -9.79
CA MET A 1 -43.84 15.40 -9.61
C MET A 1 -43.42 14.48 -10.72
N SER A 2 -42.50 13.54 -10.46
CA SER A 2 -42.08 12.54 -11.43
C SER A 2 -43.09 11.40 -11.39
N ASN A 3 -43.89 11.25 -12.44
CA ASN A 3 -44.76 10.09 -12.61
C ASN A 3 -43.92 8.94 -13.16
N ILE A 4 -44.02 7.76 -12.54
CA ILE A 4 -43.35 6.54 -13.01
C ILE A 4 -44.38 5.58 -13.59
N GLN A 5 -44.00 4.90 -14.66
CA GLN A 5 -44.82 3.87 -15.29
C GLN A 5 -44.44 2.49 -14.75
N CYS A 6 -45.43 1.74 -14.27
CA CYS A 6 -45.23 0.35 -13.87
C CYS A 6 -44.87 -0.50 -15.09
N ARG A 7 -43.75 -1.23 -15.06
CA ARG A 7 -43.43 -2.21 -16.13
C ARG A 7 -44.36 -3.43 -16.12
N SER A 8 -44.98 -3.75 -14.99
CA SER A 8 -45.81 -4.95 -14.85
C SER A 8 -47.26 -4.75 -15.30
N CYS A 9 -47.82 -3.54 -15.12
CA CYS A 9 -49.22 -3.26 -15.44
C CYS A 9 -49.43 -1.98 -16.27
N GLY A 10 -48.38 -1.26 -16.63
CA GLY A 10 -48.45 -0.04 -17.45
C GLY A 10 -49.06 1.18 -16.75
N ALA A 11 -49.54 1.05 -15.50
CA ALA A 11 -50.15 2.13 -14.76
C ALA A 11 -49.15 3.24 -14.44
N ILE A 12 -49.61 4.49 -14.52
CA ILE A 12 -48.83 5.69 -14.20
C ILE A 12 -49.18 6.06 -12.76
N PHE A 13 -48.17 6.11 -11.90
CA PHE A 13 -48.34 6.43 -10.49
C PHE A 13 -47.14 7.23 -9.96
N ASP A 14 -47.30 7.84 -8.80
CA ASP A 14 -46.29 8.71 -8.22
C ASP A 14 -45.06 7.91 -7.75
N ASP A 15 -43.86 8.44 -8.02
CA ASP A 15 -42.55 7.82 -7.71
C ASP A 15 -42.32 7.56 -6.21
N HIS A 16 -43.18 8.13 -5.36
CA HIS A 16 -43.08 7.98 -3.91
C HIS A 16 -43.60 6.63 -3.38
N LEU A 17 -44.28 5.84 -4.22
CA LEU A 17 -44.82 4.54 -3.82
C LEU A 17 -43.91 3.39 -4.29
N THR A 18 -43.34 2.64 -3.34
CA THR A 18 -42.45 1.50 -3.61
C THR A 18 -43.17 0.28 -4.19
N GLU A 19 -44.49 0.22 -4.03
CA GLU A 19 -45.36 -0.80 -4.60
C GLU A 19 -46.37 -0.14 -5.55
N CYS A 20 -46.60 -0.78 -6.69
CA CYS A 20 -47.64 -0.31 -7.60
C CYS A 20 -49.02 -0.59 -6.99
N PRO A 21 -49.86 0.42 -6.75
CA PRO A 21 -51.15 0.25 -6.07
C PRO A 21 -52.18 -0.53 -6.91
N TYR A 22 -51.90 -0.74 -8.20
CA TYR A 22 -52.78 -1.44 -9.13
C TYR A 22 -52.48 -2.94 -9.26
N CYS A 23 -51.20 -3.33 -9.21
CA CYS A 23 -50.81 -4.73 -9.43
C CYS A 23 -50.03 -5.34 -8.26
N GLY A 24 -49.69 -4.57 -7.23
CA GLY A 24 -48.87 -5.05 -6.11
C GLY A 24 -47.43 -5.41 -6.47
N ALA A 25 -47.02 -5.22 -7.73
CA ALA A 25 -45.64 -5.46 -8.14
C ALA A 25 -44.73 -4.41 -7.50
N THR A 26 -43.66 -4.88 -6.86
CA THR A 26 -42.60 -4.01 -6.32
C THR A 26 -41.98 -3.22 -7.46
N CYS A 27 -42.05 -1.90 -7.41
CA CYS A 27 -41.47 -1.08 -8.46
C CYS A 27 -39.96 -1.01 -8.29
N ILE A 28 -39.22 -1.77 -9.12
CA ILE A 28 -37.76 -1.87 -9.03
C ILE A 28 -37.09 -0.50 -9.26
N ARG A 29 -37.71 0.45 -9.98
CA ARG A 29 -37.13 1.80 -10.24
C ARG A 29 -36.94 2.67 -8.99
N GLY A 30 -37.85 2.60 -8.02
CA GLY A 30 -37.67 3.31 -6.74
C GLY A 30 -36.56 2.66 -5.89
N SER A 31 -36.45 1.33 -5.97
CA SER A 31 -35.42 0.53 -5.30
C SER A 31 -34.03 0.75 -5.90
N GLU A 32 -33.91 0.90 -7.22
CA GLU A 32 -32.64 1.17 -7.91
C GLU A 32 -31.98 2.45 -7.38
N ASN A 33 -32.73 3.52 -7.16
CA ASN A 33 -32.17 4.78 -6.66
C ASN A 33 -31.64 4.67 -5.22
N ALA A 34 -32.33 3.89 -4.38
CA ALA A 34 -31.89 3.59 -3.02
C ALA A 34 -30.63 2.71 -3.04
N PHE A 35 -30.62 1.69 -3.90
CA PHE A 35 -29.48 0.80 -4.10
C PHE A 35 -28.26 1.53 -4.68
N LEU A 36 -28.44 2.38 -5.69
CA LEU A 36 -27.39 3.23 -6.27
C LEU A 36 -26.83 4.22 -5.24
N ARG A 37 -27.66 4.82 -4.39
CA ARG A 37 -27.17 5.64 -3.27
C ARG A 37 -26.35 4.82 -2.27
N TYR A 38 -26.79 3.60 -1.97
CA TYR A 38 -26.06 2.71 -1.07
C TYR A 38 -24.71 2.31 -1.68
N LEU A 39 -24.68 1.93 -2.96
CA LEU A 39 -23.45 1.63 -3.70
C LEU A 39 -22.50 2.82 -3.71
N LYS A 40 -22.99 4.03 -4.00
CA LYS A 40 -22.16 5.24 -4.05
C LYS A 40 -21.53 5.57 -2.69
N LYS A 41 -22.24 5.29 -1.59
CA LYS A 41 -21.70 5.41 -0.23
C LYS A 41 -20.60 4.37 0.04
N LEU A 42 -20.78 3.12 -0.42
CA LEU A 42 -19.77 2.07 -0.30
C LEU A 42 -18.51 2.42 -1.11
N THR A 43 -18.67 2.83 -2.38
CA THR A 43 -17.56 3.22 -3.24
C THR A 43 -16.75 4.36 -2.65
N ARG A 44 -17.38 5.37 -2.02
CA ARG A 44 -16.65 6.44 -1.32
C ARG A 44 -15.82 5.89 -0.16
N ARG A 45 -16.39 5.04 0.70
CA ARG A 45 -15.62 4.43 1.81
C ARG A 45 -14.46 3.58 1.31
N VAL A 46 -14.63 2.88 0.20
CA VAL A 46 -13.56 2.10 -0.43
C VAL A 46 -12.51 3.00 -1.07
N ALA A 47 -12.88 4.15 -1.64
CA ALA A 47 -11.94 5.12 -2.22
C ALA A 47 -11.18 5.95 -1.16
N ASP A 48 -11.75 6.11 0.04
CA ASP A 48 -11.07 6.73 1.17
C ASP A 48 -10.13 5.77 1.91
N ALA A 49 -10.35 4.46 1.76
CA ALA A 49 -9.44 3.45 2.31
C ALA A 49 -8.00 3.71 1.79
N PRO A 50 -7.78 3.93 0.47
CA PRO A 50 -6.78 4.80 -0.13
C PRO A 50 -5.74 5.46 0.74
N ALA A 51 -6.29 6.53 1.29
CA ALA A 51 -5.60 7.61 1.94
C ALA A 51 -5.29 7.25 3.39
N GLN A 52 -6.10 6.37 4.00
CA GLN A 52 -5.92 5.98 5.38
C GLN A 52 -4.74 5.01 5.54
N TYR A 53 -4.62 4.00 4.67
CA TYR A 53 -3.43 3.14 4.67
C TYR A 53 -2.17 3.80 4.09
N ALA A 54 -2.32 4.77 3.19
CA ALA A 54 -1.17 5.57 2.75
C ALA A 54 -0.58 6.39 3.92
N ARG A 55 -1.41 6.98 4.79
CA ARG A 55 -0.93 7.79 5.93
C ARG A 55 -0.36 6.97 7.07
N GLU A 56 -0.98 5.83 7.40
CA GLU A 56 -0.50 4.96 8.47
C GLU A 56 0.68 4.09 8.03
N GLY A 57 0.62 3.55 6.81
CA GLY A 57 1.71 2.77 6.21
C GLY A 57 2.97 3.60 5.98
N GLN A 58 2.86 4.89 5.65
CA GLN A 58 4.03 5.73 5.41
C GLN A 58 4.88 5.97 6.67
N LYS A 59 4.25 6.07 7.86
CA LYS A 59 4.99 6.26 9.12
C LYS A 59 5.76 5.00 9.49
N ALA A 60 5.09 3.84 9.44
CA ALA A 60 5.72 2.56 9.70
C ALA A 60 6.83 2.26 8.67
N TRP A 61 6.57 2.53 7.39
CA TRP A 61 7.55 2.32 6.33
C TRP A 61 8.79 3.19 6.48
N LYS A 62 8.65 4.46 6.89
CA LYS A 62 9.81 5.32 7.17
C LYS A 62 10.70 4.75 8.28
N HIS A 63 10.11 4.24 9.37
CA HIS A 63 10.91 3.62 10.44
C HIS A 63 11.62 2.34 9.97
N VAL A 64 10.95 1.50 9.18
CA VAL A 64 11.55 0.28 8.62
C VAL A 64 12.72 0.62 7.68
N VAL A 65 12.56 1.60 6.79
CA VAL A 65 13.63 2.02 5.86
C VAL A 65 14.84 2.54 6.62
N ILE A 66 14.63 3.39 7.65
CA ILE A 66 15.73 3.93 8.45
C ILE A 66 16.46 2.82 9.21
N LEU A 67 15.73 1.87 9.79
CA LEU A 67 16.33 0.75 10.53
C LEU A 67 17.17 -0.14 9.60
N VAL A 68 16.65 -0.48 8.42
CA VAL A 68 17.38 -1.26 7.41
C VAL A 68 18.62 -0.53 6.92
N PHE A 69 18.51 0.76 6.62
CA PHE A 69 19.65 1.56 6.16
C PHE A 69 20.72 1.71 7.25
N SER A 70 20.29 1.95 8.49
CA SER A 70 21.18 2.04 9.65
C SER A 70 21.94 0.73 9.89
N THR A 71 21.24 -0.40 9.89
CA THR A 71 21.86 -1.72 10.09
C THR A 71 22.82 -2.08 8.96
N MET A 72 22.44 -1.82 7.71
CA MET A 72 23.34 -1.99 6.55
C MET A 72 24.61 -1.14 6.67
N LEU A 73 24.48 0.12 7.07
CA LEU A 73 25.62 1.02 7.20
C LEU A 73 26.60 0.57 8.29
N VAL A 74 26.09 0.09 9.43
CA VAL A 74 26.92 -0.47 10.51
C VAL A 74 27.67 -1.72 10.05
N VAL A 75 26.99 -2.64 9.36
CA VAL A 75 27.63 -3.85 8.82
C VAL A 75 28.70 -3.50 7.78
N MET A 76 28.41 -2.54 6.90
CA MET A 76 29.34 -2.09 5.88
C MET A 76 30.61 -1.45 6.47
N LEU A 77 30.46 -0.61 7.50
CA LEU A 77 31.60 -0.02 8.22
C LEU A 77 32.41 -1.08 8.97
N GLY A 78 31.76 -2.04 9.62
CA GLY A 78 32.43 -3.15 10.29
C GLY A 78 33.25 -4.00 9.32
N ALA A 79 32.65 -4.38 8.18
CA ALA A 79 33.34 -5.13 7.14
C ALA A 79 34.52 -4.36 6.55
N ALA A 80 34.35 -3.05 6.29
CA ALA A 80 35.42 -2.20 5.80
C ALA A 80 36.59 -2.11 6.79
N ALA A 81 36.32 -1.97 8.09
CA ALA A 81 37.36 -1.93 9.11
C ALA A 81 38.14 -3.25 9.22
N VAL A 82 37.44 -4.40 9.13
CA VAL A 82 38.10 -5.71 9.10
C VAL A 82 38.95 -5.87 7.86
N PHE A 83 38.43 -5.46 6.70
CA PHE A 83 39.13 -5.56 5.42
C PHE A 83 40.39 -4.69 5.37
N THR A 84 40.32 -3.47 5.89
CA THR A 84 41.51 -2.60 5.97
C THR A 84 42.52 -3.14 6.96
N TYR A 85 42.08 -3.69 8.10
CA TYR A 85 42.97 -4.31 9.08
C TYR A 85 43.70 -5.53 8.51
N SER A 86 42.98 -6.44 7.86
CA SER A 86 43.60 -7.62 7.24
C SER A 86 44.58 -7.24 6.14
N ASN A 87 44.25 -6.23 5.33
CA ASN A 87 45.14 -5.74 4.28
C ASN A 87 46.40 -5.06 4.86
N MET A 88 46.29 -4.36 6.00
CA MET A 88 47.45 -3.80 6.70
C MET A 88 48.37 -4.89 7.28
N GLU A 89 47.81 -5.96 7.84
CA GLU A 89 48.59 -7.12 8.29
C GLU A 89 49.33 -7.79 7.12
N GLU A 90 48.66 -7.99 5.99
CA GLU A 90 49.26 -8.57 4.78
C GLU A 90 50.44 -7.72 4.29
N GLN A 91 50.29 -6.38 4.28
CA GLN A 91 51.38 -5.48 3.90
C GLN A 91 52.55 -5.50 4.88
N ALA A 92 52.28 -5.58 6.20
CA ALA A 92 53.33 -5.68 7.21
C ALA A 92 54.13 -6.98 7.06
N ARG A 93 53.44 -8.10 6.80
CA ARG A 93 54.07 -9.41 6.60
C ARG A 93 54.93 -9.44 5.33
N CYS A 94 54.45 -8.87 4.23
CA CYS A 94 55.22 -8.77 2.99
C CYS A 94 56.46 -7.87 3.13
N ARG A 95 56.40 -6.78 3.91
CA ARG A 95 57.58 -5.94 4.19
C ARG A 95 58.66 -6.72 4.93
N GLN A 96 58.28 -7.48 5.97
CA GLN A 96 59.23 -8.30 6.72
C GLN A 96 59.92 -9.33 5.84
N ILE A 97 59.16 -10.07 5.02
CA ILE A 97 59.72 -11.09 4.10
C ILE A 97 60.71 -10.46 3.11
N LYS A 98 60.42 -9.27 2.59
CA LYS A 98 61.33 -8.57 1.67
C LYS A 98 62.65 -8.20 2.34
N GLU A 99 62.62 -7.78 3.61
CA GLU A 99 63.84 -7.46 4.36
C GLU A 99 64.67 -8.71 4.65
N THR A 100 64.04 -9.85 4.97
CA THR A 100 64.76 -11.12 5.16
C THR A 100 65.46 -11.58 3.88
N ILE A 101 64.77 -11.52 2.73
CA ILE A 101 65.37 -11.91 1.43
C ILE A 101 66.53 -10.99 1.05
N LEU A 102 66.43 -9.69 1.36
CA LEU A 102 67.48 -8.71 1.04
C LEU A 102 68.73 -8.88 1.92
N HIS A 103 68.59 -9.42 3.13
CA HIS A 103 69.73 -9.64 4.05
C HIS A 103 70.42 -11.01 3.83
N GLU A 104 69.76 -11.94 3.14
CA GLU A 104 70.37 -13.23 2.75
C GLU A 104 71.09 -13.21 1.39
N GLN A 105 70.95 -12.13 0.59
CA GLN A 105 71.71 -11.92 -0.65
C GLN A 105 72.98 -11.09 -0.45
#